data_AF-A0A0U5K7L0-F1
#
_entry.id   AF-A0A0U5K7L0-F1
#
_cell.length_a   1.000
_cell.length_b   1.000
_cell.length_c   1.000
_cell.angle_alpha   90.00
_cell.angle_beta   90.00
_cell.angle_gamma   90.00
#
_symmetry.space_group_name_H-M   'P 1'
#
loop_
_entity.id
_entity.type
_entity.pdbx_description
1 polymer ?
#
loop_
_entity_poly.entity_id
_entity_poly.type
_entity_poly.pdbx_seq_one_letter_code
_entity_poly.pdbx_strand_id
1 'polypeptide(L)' 'MYKINYDCDLEKIMAKIPKRDQDSIVIKIKSLSKDPRPHEVKKLKGVEDSYRVRCGKYRIIY' A
#
# COMPACT_ATOMS: atom_id res chain seq x y z
N MET A 1 8.32 -6.78 13.04
CA MET A 1 8.64 -6.03 11.80
C MET A 1 8.40 -6.97 10.63
N TYR A 2 7.55 -6.58 9.69
CA TYR A 2 7.27 -7.39 8.50
C TYR A 2 8.15 -6.95 7.33
N LYS A 3 8.62 -7.91 6.54
CA LYS A 3 9.37 -7.65 5.31
C LYS A 3 8.40 -7.26 4.21
N ILE A 4 8.60 -6.08 3.62
CA ILE A 4 7.82 -5.61 2.47
C ILE A 4 8.50 -6.14 1.22
N ASN A 5 7.76 -6.87 0.38
CA ASN A 5 8.16 -7.20 -0.97
C ASN A 5 7.33 -6.34 -1.93
N TYR A 6 7.99 -5.78 -2.94
CA TYR A 6 7.34 -4.97 -3.96
C TYR A 6 7.19 -5.79 -5.23
N ASP A 7 6.11 -5.54 -5.96
CA ASP A 7 5.94 -6.07 -7.32
C ASP A 7 6.89 -5.33 -8.28
N CYS A 8 7.41 -6.02 -9.29
CA CYS A 8 8.29 -5.44 -10.30
C CYS A 8 7.66 -4.25 -11.04
N ASP A 9 6.33 -4.20 -11.17
CA ASP A 9 5.66 -3.10 -11.84
C ASP A 9 5.44 -1.87 -10.95
N LEU A 10 5.73 -1.98 -9.64
CA LEU A 10 5.53 -0.87 -8.71
C LEU A 10 6.37 0.35 -9.08
N GLU A 11 7.61 0.17 -9.53
CA GLU A 11 8.48 1.29 -9.92
C GLU A 11 7.90 2.08 -11.10
N LYS A 12 7.38 1.38 -12.12
CA LYS A 12 6.73 2.00 -13.28
C LYS A 12 5.46 2.74 -12.89
N ILE A 13 4.71 2.20 -11.92
CA ILE A 13 3.48 2.83 -11.41
C ILE A 13 3.84 4.07 -10.61
N MET A 14 4.79 3.98 -9.67
CA MET A 14 5.25 5.11 -8.86
C MET A 14 5.78 6.24 -9.73
N ALA A 15 6.53 5.94 -10.80
CA ALA A 15 7.04 6.94 -11.73
C ALA A 15 5.93 7.78 -12.43
N LYS A 16 4.71 7.24 -12.57
CA LYS A 16 3.55 7.95 -13.16
C LYS A 16 2.78 8.80 -12.15
N ILE A 17 3.03 8.62 -10.86
CA ILE A 17 2.31 9.30 -9.77
C ILE A 17 3.03 10.63 -9.44
N PRO A 18 2.31 11.72 -9.17
CA PRO A 18 2.93 12.97 -8.71
C PRO A 18 3.74 12.77 -7.42
N LYS A 19 4.88 13.43 -7.29
CA LYS A 19 5.82 13.24 -6.17
C LYS A 19 5.16 13.36 -4.77
N ARG A 20 4.23 14.31 -4.62
CA ARG A 20 3.46 14.50 -3.38
C ARG A 20 2.63 13.28 -2.97
N ASP A 21 2.06 12.59 -3.96
CA ASP A 21 1.26 11.39 -3.74
C ASP A 21 2.18 10.19 -3.49
N GLN A 22 3.35 10.11 -4.17
CA GLN A 22 4.37 9.09 -3.88
C GLN A 22 4.82 9.15 -2.41
N ASP A 23 5.13 10.34 -1.89
CA ASP A 23 5.55 10.53 -0.50
C ASP A 23 4.49 10.02 0.48
N SER A 24 3.22 10.34 0.21
CA SER A 24 2.08 9.88 1.02
C SER A 24 1.95 8.35 1.00
N ILE A 25 2.15 7.72 -0.16
CA ILE A 25 2.11 6.27 -0.33
C ILE A 25 3.26 5.62 0.45
N VAL A 26 4.48 6.13 0.34
CA VAL A 26 5.66 5.60 1.04
C VAL A 26 5.47 5.69 2.56
N ILE A 27 4.95 6.80 3.08
CA ILE A 27 4.64 6.96 4.50
C ILE A 27 3.62 5.90 4.94
N LYS A 28 2.57 5.69 4.14
CA LYS A 28 1.54 4.68 4.45
C LYS A 28 2.11 3.26 4.43
N ILE A 29 2.91 2.89 3.43
CA ILE A 29 3.58 1.59 3.33
C ILE A 29 4.49 1.35 4.55
N LYS A 30 5.30 2.35 4.95
CA LYS A 30 6.14 2.25 6.15
C LYS A 30 5.32 2.03 7.42
N SER A 31 4.15 2.66 7.52
CA SER A 31 3.24 2.43 8.66
C SER A 31 2.71 1.00 8.67
N LEU A 32 2.39 0.42 7.50
CA LEU A 32 1.94 -0.96 7.37
C LEU A 32 3.00 -2.00 7.77
N SER A 33 4.30 -1.69 7.60
CA SER A 33 5.38 -2.60 8.06
C SER A 33 5.45 -2.73 9.59
N LYS A 34 5.04 -1.67 10.30
CA LYS A 34 5.00 -1.64 11.77
C LYS A 34 3.72 -2.28 12.30
N ASP A 35 2.58 -1.89 11.73
CA ASP A 35 1.28 -2.47 12.02
C ASP A 35 0.61 -2.88 10.71
N PRO A 36 0.54 -4.17 10.37
CA PRO A 36 0.00 -4.64 9.10
C PRO A 36 -1.53 -4.58 9.03
N ARG A 37 -2.24 -4.39 10.15
CA ARG A 37 -3.71 -4.40 10.18
C ARG A 37 -4.31 -3.22 10.97
N PRO A 38 -4.03 -1.96 10.56
CA PRO A 38 -4.66 -0.81 11.15
C PRO A 38 -6.15 -0.75 10.79
N HIS A 39 -6.94 -0.02 11.59
CA HIS A 39 -8.40 0.07 11.45
C HIS A 39 -8.92 0.52 10.07
N GLU A 40 -8.12 1.22 9.26
CA GLU A 40 -8.53 1.70 7.93
C GLU A 40 -8.47 0.63 6.83
N VAL A 41 -8.01 -0.57 7.17
CA VAL A 41 -7.81 -1.67 6.23
C VAL A 41 -9.11 -2.44 6.03
N LYS A 42 -9.44 -2.73 4.77
CA LYS A 42 -10.56 -3.61 4.42
C LYS A 42 -10.04 -4.87 3.76
N LYS A 43 -10.46 -6.03 4.25
CA LYS A 43 -10.19 -7.32 3.60
C LYS A 43 -10.94 -7.40 2.27
N LEU A 44 -10.26 -7.85 1.21
CA LEU A 44 -10.90 -8.12 -0.07
C LEU A 44 -11.68 -9.43 -0.01
N LYS A 45 -12.87 -9.47 -0.61
CA LYS A 45 -13.66 -10.69 -0.72
C LYS A 45 -13.18 -11.49 -1.94
N GLY A 46 -13.00 -12.80 -1.79
CA GLY A 46 -12.66 -13.71 -2.89
C GLY A 46 -11.16 -13.92 -3.13
N VAL A 47 -10.29 -13.28 -2.35
CA VAL A 47 -8.84 -13.55 -2.38
C VAL A 47 -8.37 -13.77 -0.95
N GLU A 48 -7.68 -14.88 -0.69
CA GLU A 48 -7.12 -15.15 0.63
C GLU A 48 -6.04 -14.14 0.98
N ASP A 49 -6.04 -13.73 2.25
CA ASP A 49 -5.07 -12.81 2.86
C ASP A 49 -4.76 -11.50 2.13
N SER A 50 -5.67 -11.05 1.27
CA SER A 50 -5.55 -9.77 0.58
C SER A 50 -6.34 -8.66 1.24
N TYR A 51 -5.69 -7.53 1.41
CA TYR A 51 -6.17 -6.36 2.10
C TYR A 51 -6.05 -5.12 1.21
N ARG A 52 -6.83 -4.10 1.52
CA ARG A 52 -6.81 -2.82 0.82
C ARG A 52 -6.86 -1.67 1.80
N VAL A 53 -5.96 -0.71 1.62
CA VAL A 53 -5.98 0.57 2.33
C VAL A 53 -6.06 1.72 1.34
N ARG A 54 -6.73 2.80 1.74
CA ARG A 54 -6.82 4.03 0.95
C ARG A 54 -5.65 4.95 1.27
N CYS A 55 -5.02 5.51 0.25
CA CYS A 55 -3.99 6.54 0.39
C CYS A 55 -4.32 7.69 -0.58
N GLY A 56 -5.08 8.68 -0.08
CA GLY A 56 -5.54 9.82 -0.90
C GLY A 56 -6.39 9.39 -2.10
N LYS A 57 -5.88 9.63 -3.31
CA LYS A 57 -6.48 9.24 -4.60
C LYS A 57 -6.18 7.80 -5.01
N TYR A 58 -5.20 7.17 -4.37
CA TYR A 58 -4.72 5.83 -4.70
C TYR A 58 -5.18 4.78 -3.67
N ARG A 59 -5.06 3.52 -4.04
CA ARG A 59 -5.36 2.36 -3.18
C ARG A 59 -4.13 1.46 -3.17
N ILE A 60 -3.72 1.05 -1.98
CA ILE A 60 -2.64 0.08 -1.79
C ILE A 60 -3.31 -1.24 -1.48
N ILE A 61 -3.02 -2.26 -2.28
CA ILE A 61 -3.45 -3.64 -2.07
C ILE A 61 -2.20 -4.41 -1.62
N TYR A 62 -2.33 -5.19 -0.55
CA TYR A 62 -1.25 -5.97 0.04
C TYR A 62 -1.79 -7.21 0.74
#